data_AF-A0A5B9Y8N4-F1
#
_entry.id   AF-A0A5B9Y8N4-F1
#
_cell.length_a   1.000
_cell.length_b   1.000
_cell.length_c   1.000
_cell.angle_alpha   90.00
_cell.angle_beta   90.00
_cell.angle_gamma   90.00
#
_symmetry.space_group_name_H-M   'P 1'
#
loop_
_entity.id
_entity.type
_entity.pdbx_description
1 polymer ?
#
loop_
_entity_poly.entity_id
_entity_poly.type
_entity_poly.pdbx_seq_one_letter_code
_entity_poly.pdbx_strand_id
1 'polypeptide(L)'
;MQCKASSKEKDGGNRFYVFMTLLVLIGLGLSVGIIFYKGMDATVGTAFEENYELNAMVGFEYTNWNTPGVGNLYIKNIGEEKQLIAKQIGSEQYVYSAISGTLAYVDHTNNLYIAKQGVAATQISENVSGDGLSFSKSGKYLFFNSSLDSSQWYFYDIRNNSKGIYTDAEQNNVYIDEDSEDIYYLDASNHLYKKSKSGDKKQIAANVEEYSVIGKNEVLCRLNSGNPAYVIYHARGQKIQEERIENIDDIDLTRLESSNKQKLLCFIGHSSSKPNVSHLYVKLKGQEAIKVAENVTSYSYCEEDNSLYYLNSEQILYQLAVPKVNKKYLGNRTYFIRALEECKVAAILKNCSYFKSSPNHGNIMARTQDGTLYLCRNNIKFKLASGSLQEDIFNDYVVYRTAKNEIFVQQDINNKELEALEQPILLTDQAQGNYTTSLYGKYLTYACLEGEGNEQKVAIKAYNKATGIVDVLDDANTYDKVLLNQLTYIRKLKYDEVVGAYACADYNCLVKMESDGTFRLYRDGIEQVSCMQTYEGYSRASLMVEEGGIIAHLNPYNSYEITTVMTVGTKITLSMNGSCEVNVDGSTTYTLTPITEEVFNQRLEQQKKVEEER
;
A
#
# COMPACT_ATOMS: atom_id res chain seq x y z
N MET A 1 29.54 -42.20 -46.89
CA MET A 1 29.28 -43.33 -45.98
C MET A 1 30.23 -43.25 -44.80
N GLN A 2 29.65 -43.41 -43.61
CA GLN A 2 30.24 -43.83 -42.33
C GLN A 2 31.11 -42.90 -41.48
N CYS A 3 30.58 -42.73 -40.26
CA CYS A 3 31.08 -42.10 -39.04
C CYS A 3 32.16 -42.90 -38.31
N LYS A 4 32.98 -42.20 -37.51
CA LYS A 4 33.12 -42.27 -36.02
C LYS A 4 34.36 -41.45 -35.61
N ALA A 5 34.20 -40.32 -34.94
CA ALA A 5 34.10 -40.11 -33.48
C ALA A 5 35.45 -40.08 -32.75
N SER A 6 35.82 -38.92 -32.19
CA SER A 6 36.37 -38.73 -30.81
C SER A 6 36.99 -37.34 -30.57
N SER A 7 36.44 -36.65 -29.56
CA SER A 7 37.00 -35.67 -28.60
C SER A 7 37.71 -34.36 -29.06
N LYS A 8 37.12 -33.20 -28.69
CA LYS A 8 37.55 -32.35 -27.54
C LYS A 8 36.67 -31.09 -27.41
N GLU A 9 36.49 -30.68 -26.16
CA GLU A 9 35.61 -29.65 -25.58
C GLU A 9 35.68 -28.25 -26.18
N LYS A 10 34.57 -27.50 -26.06
CA LYS A 10 34.58 -26.16 -25.45
C LYS A 10 33.21 -25.82 -24.85
N ASP A 11 33.26 -25.48 -23.56
CA ASP A 11 32.19 -24.95 -22.72
C ASP A 11 31.43 -23.79 -23.35
N GLY A 12 30.12 -23.74 -23.07
CA GLY A 12 29.24 -22.64 -23.42
C GLY A 12 27.82 -22.82 -22.87
N GLY A 13 27.70 -23.32 -21.64
CA GLY A 13 26.42 -23.40 -20.93
C GLY A 13 25.97 -22.03 -20.43
N ASN A 14 25.33 -21.24 -21.29
CA ASN A 14 24.64 -20.02 -20.86
C ASN A 14 23.31 -20.39 -20.19
N ARG A 15 23.35 -20.41 -18.85
CA ARG A 15 22.19 -20.34 -17.97
C ARG A 15 21.47 -19.02 -18.24
N PHE A 16 20.28 -19.07 -18.83
CA PHE A 16 19.32 -17.97 -18.76
C PHE A 16 18.80 -17.92 -17.32
N TYR A 17 19.34 -17.02 -16.52
CA TYR A 17 18.74 -16.62 -15.25
C TYR A 17 17.49 -15.82 -15.57
N VAL A 18 16.34 -16.48 -15.51
CA VAL A 18 15.05 -15.82 -15.35
C VAL A 18 15.04 -15.25 -13.93
N PHE A 19 15.20 -13.93 -13.80
CA PHE A 19 14.89 -13.22 -12.56
C PHE A 19 13.36 -13.25 -12.38
N MET A 20 12.86 -14.37 -11.85
CA MET A 20 11.56 -14.44 -11.17
C MET A 20 11.76 -13.77 -9.82
N THR A 21 11.38 -12.50 -9.71
CA THR A 21 11.22 -11.85 -8.41
C THR A 21 10.00 -12.47 -7.75
N LEU A 22 10.26 -13.46 -6.89
CA LEU A 22 9.29 -14.17 -6.07
C LEU A 22 8.77 -13.21 -4.99
N LEU A 23 7.67 -12.50 -5.27
CA LEU A 23 6.89 -11.76 -4.28
C LEU A 23 5.99 -12.77 -3.56
N VAL A 24 6.49 -13.33 -2.45
CA VAL A 24 5.68 -14.13 -1.53
C VAL A 24 4.75 -13.17 -0.78
N LEU A 25 3.55 -13.00 -1.31
CA LEU A 25 2.40 -12.41 -0.64
C LEU A 25 1.94 -13.36 0.47
N ILE A 26 2.41 -13.13 1.70
CA ILE A 26 1.73 -13.64 2.89
C ILE A 26 0.47 -12.79 3.05
N GLY A 27 -0.68 -13.47 3.13
CA GLY A 27 -2.02 -12.91 3.23
C GLY A 27 -2.20 -11.98 4.42
N LEU A 28 -1.87 -10.72 4.20
CA LEU A 28 -2.48 -9.58 4.85
C LEU A 28 -3.25 -8.86 3.75
N GLY A 29 -4.49 -8.46 4.03
CA GLY A 29 -5.34 -7.65 3.16
C GLY A 29 -4.78 -6.24 2.94
N LEU A 30 -3.55 -6.17 2.43
CA LEU A 30 -3.00 -5.03 1.74
C LEU A 30 -3.51 -5.15 0.32
N SER A 31 -4.69 -4.58 0.07
CA SER A 31 -4.91 -3.93 -1.22
C SER A 31 -3.76 -2.94 -1.40
N VAL A 32 -2.66 -3.38 -2.02
CA VAL A 32 -1.54 -2.54 -2.46
C VAL A 32 -2.04 -1.74 -3.66
N GLY A 33 -3.00 -0.85 -3.39
CA GLY A 33 -3.16 0.35 -4.16
C GLY A 33 -2.10 1.31 -3.65
N ILE A 34 -0.88 1.23 -4.19
CA ILE A 34 -0.05 2.42 -4.26
C ILE A 34 -0.79 3.34 -5.24
N ILE A 35 -1.74 4.11 -4.70
CA ILE A 35 -2.44 5.16 -5.43
C ILE A 35 -1.42 6.29 -5.58
N PHE A 36 -0.66 6.24 -6.67
CA PHE A 36 -0.08 7.46 -7.20
C PHE A 36 -1.24 8.35 -7.62
N TYR A 37 -1.25 9.58 -7.11
CA TYR A 37 -2.17 10.66 -7.49
C TYR A 37 -2.06 10.90 -9.01
N LYS A 38 -2.81 10.16 -9.81
CA LYS A 38 -2.99 10.45 -11.24
C LYS A 38 -3.98 11.61 -11.35
N GLY A 39 -3.53 12.68 -11.99
CA GLY A 39 -4.22 13.97 -12.09
C GLY A 39 -5.72 13.86 -12.33
N MET A 40 -6.48 14.17 -11.27
CA MET A 40 -7.89 14.48 -11.38
C MET A 40 -8.05 15.97 -11.64
N ASP A 41 -9.10 16.32 -12.38
CA ASP A 41 -9.55 17.69 -12.54
C ASP A 41 -9.76 18.29 -11.13
N ALA A 42 -9.04 19.38 -10.82
CA ALA A 42 -9.07 20.04 -9.51
C ALA A 42 -10.50 20.30 -9.03
N THR A 43 -11.43 20.55 -9.95
CA THR A 43 -12.86 20.78 -9.66
C THR A 43 -13.55 19.56 -9.04
N VAL A 44 -13.17 18.34 -9.45
CA VAL A 44 -13.71 17.09 -8.90
C VAL A 44 -13.09 16.81 -7.53
N GLY A 45 -11.80 17.09 -7.35
CA GLY A 45 -11.12 16.99 -6.05
C GLY A 45 -11.74 17.91 -5.00
N THR A 46 -12.00 19.18 -5.34
CA THR A 46 -12.62 20.15 -4.41
C THR A 46 -14.05 19.76 -4.03
N ALA A 47 -14.89 19.37 -5.00
CA ALA A 47 -16.25 18.91 -4.71
C ALA A 47 -16.26 17.61 -3.89
N PHE A 48 -15.24 16.77 -4.03
CA PHE A 48 -15.10 15.55 -3.25
C PHE A 48 -14.62 15.82 -1.82
N GLU A 49 -13.62 16.69 -1.64
CA GLU A 49 -13.19 17.17 -0.33
C GLU A 49 -14.37 17.74 0.45
N GLU A 50 -15.22 18.57 -0.16
CA GLU A 50 -16.40 19.13 0.51
C GLU A 50 -17.32 18.04 1.10
N ASN A 51 -17.50 16.91 0.41
CA ASN A 51 -18.44 15.85 0.80
C ASN A 51 -17.85 14.72 1.65
N TYR A 52 -16.52 14.62 1.81
CA TYR A 52 -15.91 13.61 2.67
C TYR A 52 -16.09 13.99 4.14
N GLU A 53 -16.82 13.18 4.91
CA GLU A 53 -16.99 13.40 6.35
C GLU A 53 -16.48 12.20 7.15
N LEU A 54 -15.68 12.49 8.17
CA LEU A 54 -15.20 11.46 9.09
C LEU A 54 -16.30 11.15 10.12
N ASN A 55 -17.13 10.15 9.82
CA ASN A 55 -18.35 9.91 10.60
C ASN A 55 -18.31 8.67 11.49
N ALA A 56 -17.57 7.62 11.09
CA ALA A 56 -17.53 6.37 11.85
C ALA A 56 -16.22 5.60 11.65
N MET A 57 -15.97 4.69 12.58
CA MET A 57 -14.93 3.67 12.54
C MET A 57 -15.55 2.27 12.57
N VAL A 58 -14.78 1.28 12.15
CA VAL A 58 -15.12 -0.14 12.25
C VAL A 58 -14.18 -0.79 13.25
N GLY A 59 -14.75 -1.52 14.22
CA GLY A 59 -14.01 -2.29 15.21
C GLY A 59 -14.19 -3.78 14.98
N PHE A 60 -13.18 -4.57 15.30
CA PHE A 60 -13.21 -6.03 15.22
C PHE A 60 -12.64 -6.63 16.50
N GLU A 61 -13.32 -7.64 17.03
CA GLU A 61 -12.93 -8.39 18.23
C GLU A 61 -12.94 -9.89 17.93
N TYR A 62 -11.84 -10.58 18.18
CA TYR A 62 -11.77 -12.03 17.99
C TYR A 62 -12.72 -12.74 18.96
N THR A 63 -13.46 -13.73 18.46
CA THR A 63 -14.34 -14.54 19.34
C THR A 63 -13.57 -15.58 20.15
N ASN A 64 -12.39 -15.97 19.65
CA ASN A 64 -11.45 -16.82 20.35
C ASN A 64 -10.05 -16.58 19.79
N TRP A 65 -9.10 -16.19 20.64
CA TRP A 65 -7.70 -16.02 20.27
C TRP A 65 -7.05 -17.31 19.75
N ASN A 66 -7.61 -18.47 20.11
CA ASN A 66 -7.11 -19.79 19.69
C ASN A 66 -7.61 -20.21 18.30
N THR A 67 -8.53 -19.45 17.70
CA THR A 67 -9.03 -19.68 16.35
C THR A 67 -8.74 -18.43 15.53
N PRO A 68 -7.46 -18.24 15.13
CA PRO A 68 -7.04 -17.02 14.45
C PRO A 68 -7.89 -16.80 13.20
N GLY A 69 -8.38 -15.57 13.05
CA GLY A 69 -9.05 -15.12 11.84
C GLY A 69 -10.56 -14.96 11.92
N VAL A 70 -11.25 -15.28 13.03
CA VAL A 70 -12.72 -15.11 13.14
C VAL A 70 -13.15 -14.29 14.36
N GLY A 71 -14.09 -13.37 14.18
CA GLY A 71 -14.50 -12.43 15.22
C GLY A 71 -15.86 -11.77 15.02
N ASN A 72 -16.11 -10.77 15.85
CA ASN A 72 -17.29 -9.92 15.86
C ASN A 72 -16.93 -8.56 15.25
N LEU A 73 -17.83 -8.06 14.40
CA LEU A 73 -17.67 -6.82 13.67
C LEU A 73 -18.58 -5.75 14.28
N TYR A 74 -18.02 -4.57 14.53
CA TYR A 74 -18.69 -3.43 15.13
C TYR A 74 -18.56 -2.19 14.26
N ILE A 75 -19.56 -1.32 14.29
CA ILE A 75 -19.46 0.05 13.77
C ILE A 75 -19.66 1.03 14.92
N LYS A 76 -18.92 2.14 14.91
CA LYS A 76 -19.05 3.21 15.90
C LYS A 76 -18.95 4.56 15.21
N ASN A 77 -20.06 5.29 15.17
CA ASN A 77 -20.10 6.70 14.83
C ASN A 77 -19.33 7.49 15.89
N ILE A 78 -18.62 8.53 15.46
CA ILE A 78 -17.85 9.37 16.38
C ILE A 78 -18.78 10.01 17.41
N GLY A 79 -18.46 9.86 18.68
CA GLY A 79 -19.27 10.35 19.80
C GLY A 79 -20.45 9.45 20.21
N GLU A 80 -20.68 8.33 19.53
CA GLU A 80 -21.74 7.37 19.87
C GLU A 80 -21.18 6.06 20.46
N GLU A 81 -22.05 5.24 21.04
CA GLU A 81 -21.71 3.88 21.49
C GLU A 81 -21.48 2.93 20.31
N LYS A 82 -20.67 1.89 20.55
CA LYS A 82 -20.40 0.88 19.50
C LYS A 82 -21.61 -0.03 19.28
N GLN A 83 -21.91 -0.34 18.03
CA GLN A 83 -22.98 -1.25 17.64
C GLN A 83 -22.38 -2.53 17.06
N LEU A 84 -22.80 -3.69 17.58
CA LEU A 84 -22.50 -4.99 16.97
C LEU A 84 -23.24 -5.12 15.63
N ILE A 85 -22.51 -5.38 14.56
CA ILE A 85 -23.04 -5.57 13.20
C ILE A 85 -23.17 -7.04 12.85
N ALA A 86 -22.12 -7.82 13.06
CA ALA A 86 -22.09 -9.23 12.68
C ALA A 86 -21.17 -10.05 13.60
N LYS A 87 -21.41 -11.36 13.65
CA LYS A 87 -20.62 -12.33 14.42
C LYS A 87 -20.03 -13.36 13.47
N GLN A 88 -18.93 -13.99 13.89
CA GLN A 88 -18.28 -15.05 13.13
C GLN A 88 -17.82 -14.60 11.73
N ILE A 89 -17.24 -13.40 11.67
CA ILE A 89 -16.71 -12.80 10.43
C ILE A 89 -15.21 -12.99 10.37
N GLY A 90 -14.69 -13.33 9.19
CA GLY A 90 -13.26 -13.39 8.95
C GLY A 90 -12.58 -12.04 9.15
N SER A 91 -11.38 -11.98 9.73
CA SER A 91 -10.67 -10.72 10.04
C SER A 91 -10.31 -9.87 8.82
N GLU A 92 -10.34 -10.48 7.63
CA GLU A 92 -10.09 -9.86 6.33
C GLU A 92 -11.32 -9.87 5.41
N GLN A 93 -12.50 -10.28 5.91
CA GLN A 93 -13.72 -10.45 5.11
C GLN A 93 -14.65 -9.23 5.13
N TYR A 94 -14.11 -8.03 5.31
CA TYR A 94 -14.89 -6.80 5.36
C TYR A 94 -14.11 -5.58 4.87
N VAL A 95 -14.82 -4.61 4.31
CA VAL A 95 -14.30 -3.32 3.86
C VAL A 95 -15.25 -2.20 4.23
N TYR A 96 -14.73 -0.99 4.44
CA TYR A 96 -15.51 0.17 4.85
C TYR A 96 -15.25 1.36 3.93
N SER A 97 -16.31 1.99 3.43
CA SER A 97 -16.23 3.25 2.71
C SER A 97 -16.57 4.39 3.66
N ALA A 98 -15.56 5.17 4.06
CA ALA A 98 -15.76 6.38 4.86
C ALA A 98 -16.62 7.44 4.15
N ILE A 99 -16.71 7.39 2.81
CA ILE A 99 -17.46 8.34 1.99
C ILE A 99 -18.95 8.05 2.02
N SER A 100 -19.34 6.79 1.86
CA SER A 100 -20.74 6.41 1.90
C SER A 100 -21.22 6.02 3.30
N GLY A 101 -20.31 5.91 4.26
CA GLY A 101 -20.55 5.37 5.60
C GLY A 101 -21.03 3.91 5.55
N THR A 102 -20.63 3.17 4.52
CA THR A 102 -21.13 1.81 4.27
C THR A 102 -20.05 0.78 4.58
N LEU A 103 -20.41 -0.19 5.41
CA LEU A 103 -19.63 -1.38 5.69
C LEU A 103 -20.13 -2.51 4.80
N ALA A 104 -19.23 -3.18 4.09
CA ALA A 104 -19.51 -4.43 3.38
C ALA A 104 -18.76 -5.58 4.04
N TYR A 105 -19.41 -6.72 4.23
CA TYR A 105 -18.79 -7.89 4.84
C TYR A 105 -19.37 -9.20 4.28
N VAL A 106 -18.54 -10.24 4.26
CA VAL A 106 -18.93 -11.60 3.92
C VAL A 106 -19.05 -12.44 5.19
N ASP A 107 -20.13 -13.17 5.36
CA ASP A 107 -20.29 -14.10 6.48
C ASP A 107 -19.66 -15.48 6.21
N HIS A 108 -19.63 -16.33 7.25
CA HIS A 108 -19.11 -17.70 7.15
C HIS A 108 -19.85 -18.62 6.15
N THR A 109 -20.99 -18.18 5.61
CA THR A 109 -21.74 -18.89 4.56
C THR A 109 -21.55 -18.28 3.17
N ASN A 110 -20.55 -17.40 3.01
CA ASN A 110 -20.23 -16.67 1.78
C ASN A 110 -21.36 -15.74 1.31
N ASN A 111 -22.20 -15.24 2.22
CA ASN A 111 -23.21 -14.22 1.90
C ASN A 111 -22.64 -12.83 2.14
N LEU A 112 -22.83 -11.94 1.16
CA LEU A 112 -22.37 -10.55 1.21
C LEU A 112 -23.49 -9.64 1.70
N TYR A 113 -23.16 -8.84 2.70
CA TYR A 113 -24.05 -7.85 3.30
C TYR A 113 -23.48 -6.45 3.20
N ILE A 114 -24.38 -5.47 3.19
CA ILE A 114 -24.05 -4.07 3.50
C ILE A 114 -24.72 -3.65 4.79
N ALA A 115 -24.04 -2.84 5.58
CA ALA A 115 -24.53 -2.30 6.84
C ALA A 115 -24.14 -0.84 7.03
N LYS A 116 -24.94 -0.13 7.82
CA LYS A 116 -24.66 1.21 8.35
C LYS A 116 -25.10 1.25 9.82
N GLN A 117 -24.53 2.17 10.59
CA GLN A 117 -24.96 2.37 11.97
C GLN A 117 -26.45 2.74 12.03
N GLY A 118 -27.19 2.13 12.96
CA GLY A 118 -28.62 2.33 13.13
C GLY A 118 -29.51 1.72 12.04
N VAL A 119 -28.93 1.05 11.03
CA VAL A 119 -29.68 0.41 9.93
C VAL A 119 -29.42 -1.09 9.95
N ALA A 120 -30.48 -1.89 9.77
CA ALA A 120 -30.34 -3.33 9.68
C ALA A 120 -29.49 -3.72 8.47
N ALA A 121 -28.58 -4.69 8.66
CA ALA A 121 -27.78 -5.22 7.57
C ALA A 121 -28.67 -5.80 6.47
N THR A 122 -28.32 -5.54 5.22
CA THR A 122 -29.05 -6.02 4.04
C THR A 122 -28.14 -6.96 3.25
N GLN A 123 -28.61 -8.19 3.01
CA GLN A 123 -27.92 -9.13 2.13
C GLN A 123 -28.09 -8.67 0.67
N ILE A 124 -26.98 -8.60 -0.07
CA ILE A 124 -26.97 -8.11 -1.46
C ILE A 124 -26.45 -9.14 -2.46
N SER A 125 -25.75 -10.17 -1.99
CA SER A 125 -25.34 -11.31 -2.82
C SER A 125 -25.06 -12.56 -1.98
N GLU A 126 -25.00 -13.69 -2.68
CA GLU A 126 -24.62 -15.01 -2.17
C GLU A 126 -23.37 -15.47 -2.92
N ASN A 127 -22.67 -16.47 -2.37
CA ASN A 127 -21.49 -17.09 -2.96
C ASN A 127 -20.39 -16.08 -3.31
N VAL A 128 -20.05 -15.19 -2.38
CA VAL A 128 -19.03 -14.16 -2.55
C VAL A 128 -17.72 -14.58 -1.89
N SER A 129 -16.59 -14.34 -2.56
CA SER A 129 -15.29 -14.58 -1.95
C SER A 129 -14.99 -13.53 -0.89
N GLY A 130 -14.43 -13.96 0.23
CA GLY A 130 -14.11 -13.06 1.35
C GLY A 130 -12.98 -12.08 1.08
N ASP A 131 -12.13 -12.32 0.08
CA ASP A 131 -10.91 -11.58 -0.24
C ASP A 131 -11.06 -10.59 -1.41
N GLY A 132 -12.23 -10.50 -2.03
CA GLY A 132 -12.44 -9.71 -3.26
C GLY A 132 -13.25 -8.44 -3.12
N LEU A 133 -13.49 -7.93 -1.91
CA LEU A 133 -14.32 -6.73 -1.72
C LEU A 133 -13.54 -5.44 -1.95
N SER A 134 -14.10 -4.51 -2.73
CA SER A 134 -13.54 -3.16 -2.88
C SER A 134 -14.61 -2.11 -3.19
N PHE A 135 -14.51 -0.91 -2.61
CA PHE A 135 -15.39 0.21 -2.96
C PHE A 135 -14.77 1.09 -4.04
N SER A 136 -15.60 1.60 -4.96
CA SER A 136 -15.21 2.73 -5.82
C SER A 136 -14.79 3.94 -4.98
N LYS A 137 -13.91 4.82 -5.49
CA LYS A 137 -13.58 6.09 -4.82
C LYS A 137 -14.79 6.93 -4.48
N SER A 138 -15.85 6.95 -5.29
CA SER A 138 -17.07 7.70 -4.96
C SER A 138 -17.89 7.09 -3.81
N GLY A 139 -17.48 5.93 -3.29
CA GLY A 139 -18.21 5.14 -2.30
C GLY A 139 -19.56 4.62 -2.80
N LYS A 140 -19.88 4.78 -4.09
CA LYS A 140 -21.20 4.48 -4.68
C LYS A 140 -21.34 3.03 -5.11
N TYR A 141 -20.24 2.37 -5.49
CA TYR A 141 -20.25 0.97 -5.89
C TYR A 141 -19.37 0.14 -4.99
N LEU A 142 -19.81 -1.09 -4.81
CA LEU A 142 -19.03 -2.18 -4.25
C LEU A 142 -18.75 -3.18 -5.36
N PHE A 143 -17.48 -3.54 -5.51
CA PHE A 143 -16.99 -4.59 -6.40
C PHE A 143 -16.66 -5.84 -5.58
N PHE A 144 -16.99 -7.00 -6.13
CA PHE A 144 -16.78 -8.29 -5.48
C PHE A 144 -16.73 -9.43 -6.50
N ASN A 145 -16.07 -10.53 -6.16
CA ASN A 145 -15.99 -11.73 -6.98
C ASN A 145 -16.75 -12.91 -6.35
N SER A 146 -17.08 -13.91 -7.18
CA SER A 146 -17.75 -15.12 -6.72
C SER A 146 -16.77 -16.08 -6.03
N SER A 147 -17.23 -16.74 -4.96
CA SER A 147 -16.51 -17.84 -4.31
C SER A 147 -16.58 -19.14 -5.13
N LEU A 148 -17.49 -19.23 -6.10
CA LEU A 148 -17.62 -20.39 -6.99
C LEU A 148 -16.75 -20.27 -8.24
N ASP A 149 -16.44 -19.03 -8.64
CA ASP A 149 -15.66 -18.71 -9.83
C ASP A 149 -14.98 -17.35 -9.66
N SER A 150 -13.67 -17.37 -9.37
CA SER A 150 -12.89 -16.15 -9.13
C SER A 150 -12.71 -15.27 -10.37
N SER A 151 -13.10 -15.76 -11.55
CA SER A 151 -13.15 -14.96 -12.78
C SER A 151 -14.41 -14.10 -12.88
N GLN A 152 -15.46 -14.40 -12.10
CA GLN A 152 -16.71 -13.66 -12.15
C GLN A 152 -16.72 -12.49 -11.19
N TRP A 153 -16.61 -11.29 -11.75
CA TRP A 153 -16.69 -10.04 -11.02
C TRP A 153 -18.06 -9.40 -11.16
N TYR A 154 -18.54 -8.87 -10.04
CA TYR A 154 -19.81 -8.19 -9.90
C TYR A 154 -19.59 -6.78 -9.41
N PHE A 155 -20.57 -5.93 -9.68
CA PHE A 155 -20.71 -4.66 -9.00
C PHE A 155 -22.10 -4.54 -8.40
N TYR A 156 -22.18 -3.78 -7.32
CA TYR A 156 -23.42 -3.40 -6.67
C TYR A 156 -23.50 -1.88 -6.55
N ASP A 157 -24.54 -1.29 -7.13
CA ASP A 157 -24.86 0.14 -6.99
C ASP A 157 -25.64 0.34 -5.69
N ILE A 158 -24.99 0.97 -4.71
CA ILE A 158 -25.53 1.13 -3.36
C ILE A 158 -26.75 2.03 -3.34
N ARG A 159 -26.82 3.03 -4.22
CA ARG A 159 -27.93 4.00 -4.24
C ARG A 159 -29.16 3.42 -4.92
N ASN A 160 -28.95 2.65 -5.98
CA ASN A 160 -30.04 2.09 -6.79
C ASN A 160 -30.44 0.68 -6.36
N ASN A 161 -29.75 0.08 -5.38
CA ASN A 161 -29.96 -1.29 -4.92
C ASN A 161 -30.02 -2.29 -6.10
N SER A 162 -29.00 -2.23 -6.95
CA SER A 162 -28.95 -3.02 -8.18
C SER A 162 -27.60 -3.71 -8.35
N LYS A 163 -27.63 -5.01 -8.62
CA LYS A 163 -26.45 -5.85 -8.93
C LYS A 163 -26.34 -6.09 -10.44
N GLY A 164 -25.11 -6.10 -10.95
CA GLY A 164 -24.82 -6.50 -12.33
C GLY A 164 -23.56 -7.35 -12.44
N ILE A 165 -23.49 -8.17 -13.49
CA ILE A 165 -22.29 -8.94 -13.84
C ILE A 165 -21.35 -8.02 -14.61
N TYR A 166 -20.08 -7.97 -14.20
CA TYR A 166 -19.08 -7.13 -14.82
C TYR A 166 -18.25 -7.88 -15.86
N THR A 167 -17.58 -8.97 -15.49
CA THR A 167 -16.66 -9.72 -16.37
C THR A 167 -16.46 -11.16 -15.91
N ASP A 168 -15.97 -12.00 -16.82
CA ASP A 168 -15.54 -13.40 -16.64
C ASP A 168 -14.00 -13.50 -16.73
N ALA A 169 -13.27 -12.50 -16.20
CA ALA A 169 -11.82 -12.39 -16.28
C ALA A 169 -11.18 -12.68 -14.91
N GLU A 170 -10.07 -13.43 -14.90
CA GLU A 170 -9.32 -13.72 -13.68
C GLU A 170 -8.92 -12.44 -12.92
N GLN A 171 -8.94 -12.50 -11.58
CA GLN A 171 -8.71 -11.38 -10.66
C GLN A 171 -7.48 -10.52 -10.97
N ASN A 172 -6.37 -11.13 -11.44
CA ASN A 172 -5.12 -10.41 -11.71
C ASN A 172 -5.17 -9.53 -12.97
N ASN A 173 -6.24 -9.61 -13.75
CA ASN A 173 -6.35 -8.91 -15.04
C ASN A 173 -7.34 -7.74 -15.01
N VAL A 174 -7.90 -7.38 -13.86
CA VAL A 174 -8.96 -6.37 -13.74
C VAL A 174 -8.41 -5.08 -13.11
N TYR A 175 -8.55 -3.96 -13.82
CA TYR A 175 -8.29 -2.61 -13.31
C TYR A 175 -9.59 -1.82 -13.23
N ILE A 176 -9.93 -1.35 -12.04
CA ILE A 176 -11.07 -0.47 -11.81
C ILE A 176 -10.55 0.96 -11.82
N ASP A 177 -10.98 1.74 -12.82
CA ASP A 177 -10.79 3.18 -12.80
C ASP A 177 -11.83 3.77 -11.86
N GLU A 178 -11.44 3.91 -10.60
CA GLU A 178 -12.28 4.39 -9.51
C GLU A 178 -12.81 5.82 -9.73
N ASP A 179 -12.17 6.61 -10.62
CA ASP A 179 -12.56 7.99 -10.94
C ASP A 179 -13.65 8.03 -12.02
N SER A 180 -13.49 7.24 -13.08
CA SER A 180 -14.49 7.16 -14.16
C SER A 180 -15.58 6.11 -13.92
N GLU A 181 -15.39 5.26 -12.91
CA GLU A 181 -16.23 4.09 -12.61
C GLU A 181 -16.26 3.08 -13.78
N ASP A 182 -15.25 3.13 -14.65
CA ASP A 182 -15.03 2.19 -15.75
C ASP A 182 -14.12 1.05 -15.27
N ILE A 183 -14.26 -0.13 -15.88
CA ILE A 183 -13.32 -1.23 -15.65
C ILE A 183 -12.66 -1.60 -16.97
N TYR A 184 -11.36 -1.82 -16.86
CA TYR A 184 -10.49 -2.34 -17.89
C TYR A 184 -10.09 -3.75 -17.48
N TYR A 185 -10.09 -4.70 -18.42
CA TYR A 185 -9.64 -6.05 -18.11
C TYR A 185 -9.09 -6.79 -19.33
N LEU A 186 -8.18 -7.72 -19.07
CA LEU A 186 -7.70 -8.68 -20.08
C LEU A 186 -8.50 -9.98 -20.00
N ASP A 187 -8.94 -10.48 -21.15
CA ASP A 187 -9.45 -11.85 -21.25
C ASP A 187 -8.30 -12.88 -21.36
N ALA A 188 -8.63 -14.16 -21.29
CA ALA A 188 -7.65 -15.26 -21.44
C ALA A 188 -6.93 -15.30 -22.81
N SER A 189 -7.43 -14.55 -23.80
CA SER A 189 -6.82 -14.40 -25.13
C SER A 189 -6.02 -13.11 -25.25
N ASN A 190 -5.72 -12.42 -24.15
CA ASN A 190 -4.98 -11.16 -24.11
C ASN A 190 -5.67 -10.04 -24.91
N HIS A 191 -7.00 -10.04 -24.96
CA HIS A 191 -7.77 -8.90 -25.45
C HIS A 191 -8.11 -7.97 -24.30
N LEU A 192 -7.75 -6.69 -24.46
CA LEU A 192 -8.14 -5.65 -23.51
C LEU A 192 -9.55 -5.20 -23.81
N TYR A 193 -10.42 -5.26 -22.81
CA TYR A 193 -11.75 -4.70 -22.84
C TYR A 193 -11.86 -3.51 -21.90
N LYS A 194 -12.76 -2.61 -22.26
CA LYS A 194 -13.33 -1.61 -21.38
C LYS A 194 -14.82 -1.89 -21.27
N LYS A 195 -15.36 -1.84 -20.07
CA LYS A 195 -16.80 -1.85 -19.85
C LYS A 195 -17.17 -0.71 -18.92
N SER A 196 -18.10 0.12 -19.38
CA SER A 196 -18.73 1.18 -18.60
C SER A 196 -20.01 0.63 -17.97
N LYS A 197 -20.41 1.20 -16.83
CA LYS A 197 -21.53 0.74 -15.99
C LYS A 197 -22.82 0.30 -16.72
N SER A 198 -23.24 1.02 -17.76
CA SER A 198 -24.46 0.76 -18.53
C SER A 198 -24.18 0.50 -20.02
N GLY A 199 -22.91 0.32 -20.37
CA GLY A 199 -22.46 0.12 -21.74
C GLY A 199 -22.14 -1.35 -22.01
N ASP A 200 -22.26 -1.74 -23.28
CA ASP A 200 -21.74 -3.02 -23.73
C ASP A 200 -20.22 -3.08 -23.52
N LYS A 201 -19.71 -4.29 -23.28
CA LYS A 201 -18.26 -4.52 -23.27
C LYS A 201 -17.69 -4.09 -24.61
N LYS A 202 -16.61 -3.32 -24.59
CA LYS A 202 -15.93 -2.84 -25.79
C LYS A 202 -14.51 -3.34 -25.78
N GLN A 203 -14.14 -4.10 -26.81
CA GLN A 203 -12.74 -4.46 -27.02
C GLN A 203 -11.97 -3.19 -27.39
N ILE A 204 -10.89 -2.89 -26.66
CA ILE A 204 -10.00 -1.75 -26.88
C ILE A 204 -8.81 -2.16 -27.74
N ALA A 205 -8.22 -3.31 -27.42
CA ALA A 205 -7.00 -3.80 -28.07
C ALA A 205 -6.94 -5.32 -28.07
N ALA A 206 -6.08 -5.88 -28.92
CA ALA A 206 -5.77 -7.30 -28.97
C ALA A 206 -4.28 -7.55 -28.76
N ASN A 207 -3.92 -8.77 -28.32
CA ASN A 207 -2.55 -9.19 -28.05
C ASN A 207 -1.83 -8.29 -27.03
N VAL A 208 -2.53 -7.86 -25.99
CA VAL A 208 -1.99 -6.99 -24.94
C VAL A 208 -1.28 -7.83 -23.88
N GLU A 209 -0.01 -7.51 -23.62
CA GLU A 209 0.78 -8.09 -22.52
C GLU A 209 0.48 -7.36 -21.22
N GLU A 210 0.51 -6.03 -21.26
CA GLU A 210 0.33 -5.15 -20.11
C GLU A 210 -0.33 -3.84 -20.56
N TYR A 211 -1.04 -3.16 -19.66
CA TYR A 211 -1.67 -1.88 -19.98
C TYR A 211 -1.68 -0.94 -18.78
N SER A 212 -1.79 0.37 -19.07
CA SER A 212 -1.98 1.41 -18.08
C SER A 212 -3.00 2.42 -18.60
N VAL A 213 -4.02 2.71 -17.78
CA VAL A 213 -4.98 3.77 -18.08
C VAL A 213 -4.28 5.10 -17.84
N ILE A 214 -4.16 5.89 -18.91
CA ILE A 214 -3.43 7.18 -18.92
C ILE A 214 -4.36 8.38 -19.04
N GLY A 215 -5.67 8.16 -19.19
CA GLY A 215 -6.64 9.25 -19.25
C GLY A 215 -8.03 8.73 -19.53
N LYS A 216 -9.01 9.65 -19.55
CA LYS A 216 -10.40 9.29 -19.84
C LYS A 216 -10.51 8.73 -21.26
N ASN A 217 -10.75 7.42 -21.34
CA ASN A 217 -10.77 6.65 -22.59
C ASN A 217 -9.42 6.55 -23.31
N GLU A 218 -8.30 6.72 -22.61
CA GLU A 218 -6.96 6.63 -23.18
C GLU A 218 -6.16 5.57 -22.41
N VAL A 219 -5.70 4.53 -23.11
CA VAL A 219 -4.95 3.43 -22.52
C VAL A 219 -3.66 3.23 -23.28
N LEU A 220 -2.53 3.20 -22.57
CA LEU A 220 -1.25 2.76 -23.12
C LEU A 220 -1.13 1.25 -22.95
N CYS A 221 -0.91 0.52 -24.04
CA CYS A 221 -0.76 -0.93 -24.04
C CYS A 221 0.63 -1.32 -24.53
N ARG A 222 1.23 -2.32 -23.87
CA ARG A 222 2.34 -3.13 -24.38
C ARG A 222 1.76 -4.35 -25.10
N LEU A 223 2.24 -4.66 -26.29
CA LEU A 223 1.74 -5.75 -27.12
C LEU A 223 2.68 -6.96 -27.10
N ASN A 224 2.13 -8.18 -26.95
CA ASN A 224 2.86 -9.46 -26.90
C ASN A 224 3.71 -9.74 -28.16
N SER A 225 3.28 -9.20 -29.31
CA SER A 225 4.00 -9.31 -30.57
C SER A 225 3.66 -8.09 -31.43
N GLY A 226 4.62 -7.17 -31.57
CA GLY A 226 4.42 -5.96 -32.35
C GLY A 226 5.69 -5.12 -32.45
N ASN A 227 5.89 -4.51 -33.63
CA ASN A 227 6.75 -3.35 -33.78
C ASN A 227 5.85 -2.18 -34.27
N PRO A 228 5.63 -1.14 -33.44
CA PRO A 228 6.20 -0.93 -32.11
C PRO A 228 5.55 -1.79 -31.02
N ALA A 229 6.28 -1.99 -29.92
CA ALA A 229 5.81 -2.71 -28.74
C ALA A 229 4.71 -1.95 -27.98
N TYR A 230 4.63 -0.63 -28.14
CA TYR A 230 3.75 0.24 -27.36
C TYR A 230 2.77 1.04 -28.24
N VAL A 231 1.49 1.00 -27.87
CA VAL A 231 0.40 1.69 -28.58
C VAL A 231 -0.55 2.36 -27.58
N ILE A 232 -0.87 3.63 -27.82
CA ILE A 232 -1.94 4.35 -27.12
C ILE A 232 -3.26 4.15 -27.89
N TYR A 233 -4.26 3.62 -27.21
CA TYR A 233 -5.62 3.48 -27.73
C TYR A 233 -6.54 4.58 -27.20
N HIS A 234 -7.19 5.30 -28.12
CA HIS A 234 -8.14 6.38 -27.83
C HIS A 234 -9.57 5.88 -28.10
N ALA A 235 -10.32 5.53 -27.04
CA ALA A 235 -11.62 4.88 -27.13
C ALA A 235 -12.81 5.87 -27.06
N ARG A 236 -13.11 6.60 -28.15
CA ARG A 236 -14.19 7.59 -28.18
C ARG A 236 -15.49 7.04 -28.77
N GLY A 237 -16.47 6.74 -27.91
CA GLY A 237 -17.73 6.12 -28.33
C GLY A 237 -17.48 4.75 -28.98
N GLN A 238 -18.02 4.51 -30.17
CA GLN A 238 -17.78 3.28 -30.96
C GLN A 238 -16.40 3.26 -31.65
N LYS A 239 -15.73 4.41 -31.82
CA LYS A 239 -14.46 4.49 -32.55
C LYS A 239 -13.27 4.18 -31.63
N ILE A 240 -12.25 3.54 -32.20
CA ILE A 240 -10.94 3.32 -31.57
C ILE A 240 -9.91 3.92 -32.52
N GLN A 241 -9.06 4.80 -32.00
CA GLN A 241 -7.91 5.31 -32.74
C GLN A 241 -6.63 4.86 -32.05
N GLU A 242 -5.63 4.54 -32.85
CA GLU A 242 -4.34 4.03 -32.38
C GLU A 242 -3.26 5.08 -32.61
N GLU A 243 -2.39 5.24 -31.63
CA GLU A 243 -1.20 6.08 -31.72
C GLU A 243 0.01 5.26 -31.27
N ARG A 244 0.91 5.00 -32.22
CA ARG A 244 2.11 4.20 -32.01
C ARG A 244 3.19 5.00 -31.27
N ILE A 245 3.88 4.34 -30.33
CA ILE A 245 5.09 4.88 -29.70
C ILE A 245 6.29 4.16 -30.29
N GLU A 246 7.04 4.87 -31.13
CA GLU A 246 8.22 4.32 -31.82
C GLU A 246 9.52 4.69 -31.09
N ASN A 247 10.57 3.90 -31.37
CA ASN A 247 11.95 4.15 -30.92
C ASN A 247 12.15 4.16 -29.39
N ILE A 248 11.28 3.47 -28.65
CA ILE A 248 11.42 3.23 -27.22
C ILE A 248 11.23 1.73 -27.00
N ASP A 249 12.27 1.08 -26.47
CA ASP A 249 12.31 -0.37 -26.33
C ASP A 249 11.36 -0.85 -25.22
N ASP A 250 11.34 -0.11 -24.11
CA ASP A 250 10.56 -0.44 -22.93
C ASP A 250 10.07 0.82 -22.19
N ILE A 251 8.88 0.76 -21.60
CA ILE A 251 8.25 1.87 -20.86
C ILE A 251 7.83 1.34 -19.49
N ASP A 252 8.17 2.09 -18.44
CA ASP A 252 7.66 1.82 -17.10
C ASP A 252 6.17 2.24 -17.03
N LEU A 253 5.27 1.28 -17.25
CA LEU A 253 3.82 1.49 -17.27
C LEU A 253 3.23 1.84 -15.89
N THR A 254 4.00 1.65 -14.82
CA THR A 254 3.63 2.04 -13.45
C THR A 254 3.90 3.52 -13.18
N ARG A 255 4.75 4.17 -13.99
CA ARG A 255 5.18 5.55 -13.81
C ARG A 255 4.84 6.40 -15.03
N LEU A 256 3.55 6.68 -15.18
CA LEU A 256 2.99 7.50 -16.24
C LEU A 256 2.19 8.65 -15.63
N GLU A 257 2.47 9.87 -16.08
CA GLU A 257 1.67 11.05 -15.73
C GLU A 257 1.19 11.75 -17.00
N SER A 258 -0.10 12.07 -17.04
CA SER A 258 -0.72 12.74 -18.17
C SER A 258 -1.39 14.04 -17.74
N SER A 259 -1.43 14.99 -18.67
CA SER A 259 -2.18 16.23 -18.52
C SER A 259 -3.13 16.39 -19.69
N ASN A 260 -4.42 16.39 -19.41
CA ASN A 260 -5.46 16.64 -20.42
C ASN A 260 -5.44 18.10 -20.89
N LYS A 261 -5.12 19.05 -20.00
CA LYS A 261 -5.04 20.48 -20.33
C LYS A 261 -3.88 20.76 -21.29
N GLN A 262 -2.72 20.15 -21.05
CA GLN A 262 -1.52 20.30 -21.87
C GLN A 262 -1.46 19.29 -23.03
N LYS A 263 -2.32 18.26 -23.03
CA LYS A 263 -2.30 17.14 -23.99
C LYS A 263 -0.92 16.48 -24.04
N LEU A 264 -0.38 16.21 -22.87
CA LEU A 264 0.99 15.81 -22.65
C LEU A 264 1.03 14.52 -21.82
N LEU A 265 1.93 13.62 -22.17
CA LEU A 265 2.23 12.38 -21.46
C LEU A 265 3.72 12.37 -21.09
N CYS A 266 4.02 12.18 -19.82
CA CYS A 266 5.35 11.93 -19.27
C CYS A 266 5.51 10.45 -18.95
N PHE A 267 6.70 9.90 -19.17
CA PHE A 267 7.01 8.50 -18.82
C PHE A 267 8.52 8.25 -18.75
N ILE A 268 8.91 7.22 -18.01
CA ILE A 268 10.26 6.67 -18.06
C ILE A 268 10.31 5.58 -19.11
N GLY A 269 11.30 5.64 -20.00
CA GLY A 269 11.61 4.57 -20.94
C GLY A 269 13.03 4.04 -20.75
N HIS A 270 13.23 2.77 -21.10
CA HIS A 270 14.51 2.07 -21.00
C HIS A 270 14.99 1.64 -22.39
N SER A 271 16.31 1.48 -22.53
CA SER A 271 16.88 0.82 -23.70
C SER A 271 17.17 -0.64 -23.41
N SER A 272 16.75 -1.52 -24.31
CA SER A 272 17.09 -2.95 -24.31
C SER A 272 18.59 -3.21 -24.27
N SER A 273 19.39 -2.33 -24.89
CA SER A 273 20.85 -2.44 -24.93
C SER A 273 21.54 -2.01 -23.64
N LYS A 274 20.86 -1.20 -22.82
CA LYS A 274 21.34 -0.64 -21.55
C LYS A 274 20.18 -0.55 -20.56
N PRO A 275 19.68 -1.69 -20.03
CA PRO A 275 18.47 -1.72 -19.20
C PRO A 275 18.58 -0.85 -17.94
N ASN A 276 19.80 -0.66 -17.43
CA ASN A 276 20.09 0.17 -16.25
C ASN A 276 20.09 1.69 -16.55
N VAL A 277 19.90 2.09 -17.81
CA VAL A 277 19.80 3.50 -18.20
C VAL A 277 18.34 3.80 -18.47
N SER A 278 17.76 4.61 -17.58
CA SER A 278 16.41 5.15 -17.70
C SER A 278 16.44 6.55 -18.31
N HIS A 279 15.47 6.85 -19.15
CA HIS A 279 15.30 8.15 -19.78
C HIS A 279 13.91 8.68 -19.51
N LEU A 280 13.80 9.96 -19.19
CA LEU A 280 12.52 10.63 -19.04
C LEU A 280 12.10 11.21 -20.38
N TYR A 281 10.88 10.89 -20.79
CA TYR A 281 10.29 11.33 -22.04
C TYR A 281 9.06 12.20 -21.80
N VAL A 282 8.85 13.15 -22.72
CA VAL A 282 7.63 13.94 -22.85
C VAL A 282 7.06 13.72 -24.24
N LYS A 283 5.76 13.44 -24.33
CA LYS A 283 5.05 13.22 -25.58
C LYS A 283 3.81 14.10 -25.65
N LEU A 284 3.71 14.93 -26.69
CA LEU A 284 2.46 15.63 -27.03
C LEU A 284 1.55 14.70 -27.83
N LYS A 285 0.24 14.87 -27.68
CA LYS A 285 -0.76 14.11 -28.43
C LYS A 285 -0.53 14.20 -29.94
N GLY A 286 -0.38 13.05 -30.59
CA GLY A 286 -0.15 12.95 -32.05
C GLY A 286 1.28 13.24 -32.49
N GLN A 287 2.25 13.29 -31.58
CA GLN A 287 3.66 13.56 -31.88
C GLN A 287 4.59 12.49 -31.30
N GLU A 288 5.77 12.32 -31.87
CA GLU A 288 6.81 11.45 -31.29
C GLU A 288 7.29 11.97 -29.93
N ALA A 289 7.64 11.02 -29.04
CA ALA A 289 8.21 11.32 -27.74
C ALA A 289 9.56 12.06 -27.85
N ILE A 290 9.86 12.91 -26.87
CA ILE A 290 11.07 13.71 -26.79
C ILE A 290 11.78 13.33 -25.49
N LYS A 291 13.03 12.88 -25.57
CA LYS A 291 13.86 12.63 -24.40
C LYS A 291 14.24 13.97 -23.75
N VAL A 292 13.96 14.13 -22.46
CA VAL A 292 14.23 15.37 -21.71
C VAL A 292 15.25 15.20 -20.59
N ALA A 293 15.47 13.98 -20.08
CA ALA A 293 16.51 13.71 -19.08
C ALA A 293 17.01 12.25 -19.14
N GLU A 294 18.18 12.00 -18.55
CA GLU A 294 18.83 10.69 -18.49
C GLU A 294 19.08 10.25 -17.04
N ASN A 295 19.20 8.94 -16.83
CA ASN A 295 19.38 8.28 -15.54
C ASN A 295 18.34 8.68 -14.50
N VAL A 296 17.07 8.82 -14.93
CA VAL A 296 15.98 9.26 -14.05
C VAL A 296 15.43 8.09 -13.23
N THR A 297 15.42 8.24 -11.91
CA THR A 297 14.94 7.22 -10.97
C THR A 297 13.50 7.46 -10.56
N SER A 298 13.00 8.70 -10.59
CA SER A 298 11.60 9.05 -10.37
C SER A 298 11.31 10.45 -10.93
N TYR A 299 10.05 10.74 -11.23
CA TYR A 299 9.63 12.06 -11.67
C TYR A 299 8.21 12.38 -11.18
N SER A 300 7.84 13.66 -11.25
CA SER A 300 6.48 14.15 -11.07
C SER A 300 6.26 15.41 -11.91
N TYR A 301 5.09 15.54 -12.52
CA TYR A 301 4.67 16.64 -13.36
C TYR A 301 3.61 17.49 -12.63
N CYS A 302 3.90 18.77 -12.45
CA CYS A 302 2.95 19.74 -11.91
C CYS A 302 2.31 20.53 -13.05
N GLU A 303 0.98 20.37 -13.23
CA GLU A 303 0.24 20.96 -14.34
C GLU A 303 0.12 22.50 -14.26
N GLU A 304 -0.03 23.06 -13.05
CA GLU A 304 -0.14 24.53 -12.86
C GLU A 304 1.19 25.24 -13.18
N ASP A 305 2.27 24.76 -12.57
CA ASP A 305 3.64 25.26 -12.79
C ASP A 305 4.21 24.89 -14.15
N ASN A 306 3.54 23.99 -14.87
CA ASN A 306 4.05 23.37 -16.10
C ASN A 306 5.48 22.89 -15.91
N SER A 307 5.75 22.19 -14.81
CA SER A 307 7.11 21.83 -14.42
C SER A 307 7.22 20.33 -14.21
N LEU A 308 8.31 19.77 -14.71
CA LEU A 308 8.69 18.39 -14.50
C LEU A 308 9.80 18.36 -13.45
N TYR A 309 9.51 17.73 -12.33
CA TYR A 309 10.46 17.49 -11.25
C TYR A 309 10.97 16.06 -11.40
N TYR A 310 12.29 15.86 -11.33
CA TYR A 310 12.84 14.52 -11.49
C TYR A 310 14.09 14.31 -10.64
N LEU A 311 14.23 13.08 -10.14
CA LEU A 311 15.39 12.61 -9.42
C LEU A 311 16.25 11.77 -10.36
N ASN A 312 17.56 12.02 -10.38
CA ASN A 312 18.50 11.19 -11.14
C ASN A 312 19.22 10.16 -10.25
N SER A 313 19.98 9.27 -10.89
CA SER A 313 20.79 8.26 -10.20
C SER A 313 21.85 8.86 -9.27
N GLU A 314 22.31 10.08 -9.53
CA GLU A 314 23.23 10.85 -8.68
C GLU A 314 22.54 11.51 -7.48
N GLN A 315 21.26 11.22 -7.25
CA GLN A 315 20.49 11.71 -6.10
C GLN A 315 20.35 13.24 -6.10
N ILE A 316 20.23 13.84 -7.28
CA ILE A 316 19.97 15.27 -7.44
C ILE A 316 18.54 15.44 -7.99
N LEU A 317 17.74 16.20 -7.25
CA LEU A 317 16.41 16.62 -7.65
C LEU A 317 16.52 17.85 -8.57
N TYR A 318 15.95 17.75 -9.76
CA TYR A 318 15.91 18.80 -10.76
C TYR A 318 14.49 19.27 -11.04
N GLN A 319 14.37 20.49 -11.56
CA GLN A 319 13.18 21.04 -12.18
C GLN A 319 13.46 21.40 -13.64
N LEU A 320 12.60 20.96 -14.54
CA LEU A 320 12.51 21.39 -15.93
C LEU A 320 11.18 22.11 -16.13
N ALA A 321 11.22 23.42 -16.43
CA ALA A 321 10.03 24.16 -16.82
C ALA A 321 9.60 23.77 -18.23
N VAL A 322 8.47 23.08 -18.38
CA VAL A 322 7.90 22.65 -19.66
C VAL A 322 7.11 23.81 -20.30
N PRO A 323 7.32 24.13 -21.59
CA PRO A 323 6.56 25.17 -22.27
C PRO A 323 5.04 24.89 -22.25
N LYS A 324 4.24 25.91 -21.94
CA LYS A 324 2.77 25.82 -22.04
C LYS A 324 2.35 25.45 -23.46
N VAL A 325 1.63 24.36 -23.61
CA VAL A 325 1.24 23.80 -24.91
C VAL A 325 0.21 24.71 -25.59
N ASN A 326 0.46 25.05 -26.84
CA ASN A 326 -0.43 25.87 -27.66
C ASN A 326 -0.64 25.25 -29.06
N LYS A 327 -1.53 25.85 -29.86
CA LYS A 327 -1.85 25.34 -31.21
C LYS A 327 -0.62 25.20 -32.12
N LYS A 328 0.36 26.10 -32.00
CA LYS A 328 1.60 26.06 -32.80
C LYS A 328 2.44 24.84 -32.43
N TYR A 329 2.56 24.54 -31.13
CA TYR A 329 3.30 23.37 -30.64
C TYR A 329 2.63 22.06 -31.03
N LEU A 330 1.29 21.98 -30.94
CA LEU A 330 0.54 20.80 -31.37
C LEU A 330 0.61 20.56 -32.89
N GLY A 331 0.63 21.63 -33.69
CA GLY A 331 0.68 21.55 -35.15
C GLY A 331 2.07 21.21 -35.72
N ASN A 332 3.15 21.46 -34.98
CA ASN A 332 4.51 21.16 -35.44
C ASN A 332 5.47 20.91 -34.26
N ARG A 333 5.91 19.66 -34.16
CA ARG A 333 6.82 19.14 -33.12
C ARG A 333 8.12 19.93 -32.99
N THR A 334 8.69 20.42 -34.10
CA THR A 334 9.97 21.16 -34.09
C THR A 334 9.89 22.43 -33.27
N TYR A 335 8.74 23.11 -33.22
CA TYR A 335 8.60 24.30 -32.38
C TYR A 335 8.58 23.96 -30.89
N PHE A 336 7.98 22.82 -30.53
CA PHE A 336 7.96 22.38 -29.15
C PHE A 336 9.35 21.93 -28.68
N ILE A 337 10.09 21.20 -29.53
CA ILE A 337 11.48 20.80 -29.25
C ILE A 337 12.35 22.04 -28.99
N ARG A 338 12.33 23.03 -29.89
CA ARG A 338 13.12 24.26 -29.72
C ARG A 338 12.76 24.99 -28.42
N ALA A 339 11.46 25.09 -28.11
CA ALA A 339 11.02 25.70 -26.87
C ALA A 339 11.48 24.92 -25.63
N LEU A 340 11.49 23.58 -25.68
CA LEU A 340 12.02 22.74 -24.60
C LEU A 340 13.54 22.88 -24.44
N GLU A 341 14.30 22.94 -25.53
CA GLU A 341 15.76 23.13 -25.52
C GLU A 341 16.17 24.49 -24.93
N GLU A 342 15.31 25.50 -25.05
CA GLU A 342 15.49 26.82 -24.44
C GLU A 342 15.12 26.86 -22.94
N CYS A 343 14.47 25.81 -22.42
CA CYS A 343 14.07 25.77 -21.01
C CYS A 343 15.25 25.46 -20.09
N LYS A 344 15.37 26.25 -19.03
CA LYS A 344 16.43 26.07 -18.03
C LYS A 344 16.10 24.90 -17.10
N VAL A 345 17.03 23.96 -16.99
CA VAL A 345 17.04 22.94 -15.93
C VAL A 345 17.68 23.52 -14.68
N ALA A 346 16.99 23.45 -13.54
CA ALA A 346 17.48 23.92 -12.25
C ALA A 346 17.69 22.75 -11.29
N ALA A 347 18.86 22.67 -10.65
CA ALA A 347 19.09 21.75 -9.55
C ALA A 347 18.43 22.30 -8.28
N ILE A 348 17.46 21.57 -7.74
CA ILE A 348 16.76 21.93 -6.50
C ILE A 348 17.57 21.44 -5.31
N LEU A 349 17.72 20.12 -5.15
CA LEU A 349 18.28 19.52 -3.93
C LEU A 349 19.28 18.41 -4.25
N LYS A 350 20.43 18.42 -3.59
CA LYS A 350 21.44 17.34 -3.66
C LYS A 350 21.22 16.33 -2.55
N ASN A 351 21.71 15.10 -2.75
CA ASN A 351 21.55 13.96 -1.83
C ASN A 351 20.06 13.68 -1.52
N CYS A 352 19.18 13.94 -2.48
CA CYS A 352 17.74 13.71 -2.37
C CYS A 352 17.46 12.21 -2.54
N SER A 353 16.80 11.59 -1.57
CA SER A 353 16.39 10.17 -1.62
C SER A 353 14.93 10.00 -2.01
N TYR A 354 14.09 11.00 -1.75
CA TYR A 354 12.66 10.96 -2.01
C TYR A 354 12.10 12.36 -2.24
N PHE A 355 11.10 12.50 -3.09
CA PHE A 355 10.35 13.75 -3.24
C PHE A 355 8.91 13.52 -3.68
N LYS A 356 8.05 14.50 -3.42
CA LYS A 356 6.67 14.57 -3.90
C LYS A 356 6.31 16.02 -4.19
N SER A 357 5.51 16.26 -5.22
CA SER A 357 5.01 17.59 -5.56
C SER A 357 3.60 17.80 -5.02
N SER A 358 3.28 19.04 -4.63
CA SER A 358 1.90 19.43 -4.35
C SER A 358 1.07 19.36 -5.63
N PRO A 359 -0.19 18.88 -5.60
CA PRO A 359 -1.01 18.75 -6.81
C PRO A 359 -1.13 20.04 -7.65
N ASN A 360 -1.26 21.20 -6.99
CA ASN A 360 -1.59 22.46 -7.67
C ASN A 360 -0.52 23.56 -7.58
N HIS A 361 0.40 23.59 -6.61
CA HIS A 361 1.19 24.82 -6.37
C HIS A 361 2.70 24.69 -6.58
N GLY A 362 3.17 23.62 -7.22
CA GLY A 362 4.60 23.44 -7.55
C GLY A 362 5.54 23.41 -6.34
N ASN A 363 4.98 23.33 -5.13
CA ASN A 363 5.75 23.12 -3.91
C ASN A 363 6.26 21.69 -3.92
N ILE A 364 7.53 21.51 -3.55
CA ILE A 364 8.15 20.19 -3.52
C ILE A 364 8.55 19.87 -2.10
N MET A 365 8.02 18.76 -1.59
CA MET A 365 8.53 18.13 -0.39
C MET A 365 9.64 17.17 -0.81
N ALA A 366 10.82 17.29 -0.22
CA ALA A 366 11.97 16.46 -0.56
C ALA A 366 12.74 16.04 0.70
N ARG A 367 13.09 14.76 0.77
CA ARG A 367 13.88 14.17 1.85
C ARG A 367 15.26 13.81 1.34
N THR A 368 16.29 14.16 2.12
CA THR A 368 17.67 13.79 1.84
C THR A 368 18.01 12.40 2.40
N GLN A 369 19.11 11.82 1.94
CA GLN A 369 19.59 10.50 2.40
C GLN A 369 19.84 10.42 3.91
N ASP A 370 20.16 11.54 4.57
CA ASP A 370 20.32 11.63 6.03
C ASP A 370 18.97 11.78 6.78
N GLY A 371 17.85 11.75 6.07
CA GLY A 371 16.51 11.92 6.62
C GLY A 371 16.08 13.37 6.86
N THR A 372 16.85 14.37 6.46
CA THR A 372 16.40 15.78 6.55
C THR A 372 15.29 16.07 5.56
N LEU A 373 14.18 16.61 6.05
CA LEU A 373 13.01 16.98 5.23
C LEU A 373 13.03 18.47 4.89
N TYR A 374 12.85 18.77 3.62
CA TYR A 374 12.74 20.14 3.10
C TYR A 374 11.40 20.35 2.39
N LEU A 375 10.84 21.55 2.57
CA LEU A 375 9.88 22.13 1.66
C LEU A 375 10.61 23.09 0.73
N CYS A 376 10.53 22.84 -0.58
CA CYS A 376 11.14 23.64 -1.62
C CYS A 376 10.05 24.45 -2.35
N ARG A 377 10.15 25.78 -2.30
CA ARG A 377 9.20 26.72 -2.91
C ARG A 377 9.95 27.76 -3.72
N ASN A 378 9.65 27.93 -5.00
CA ASN A 378 10.31 28.93 -5.86
C ASN A 378 11.86 28.88 -5.77
N ASN A 379 12.46 27.69 -5.73
CA ASN A 379 13.89 27.44 -5.53
C ASN A 379 14.47 27.80 -4.15
N ILE A 380 13.64 28.23 -3.20
CA ILE A 380 14.01 28.43 -1.78
C ILE A 380 13.72 27.14 -1.01
N LYS A 381 14.60 26.79 -0.08
CA LYS A 381 14.50 25.57 0.74
C LYS A 381 14.22 25.96 2.19
N PHE A 382 13.16 25.38 2.75
CA PHE A 382 12.82 25.49 4.15
C PHE A 382 13.02 24.12 4.78
N LYS A 383 13.88 24.04 5.78
CA LYS A 383 14.05 22.80 6.55
C LYS A 383 12.84 22.61 7.46
N LEU A 384 12.16 21.47 7.35
CA LEU A 384 11.01 21.12 8.19
C LEU A 384 11.41 20.24 9.39
N ALA A 385 12.22 19.20 9.13
CA ALA A 385 12.59 18.23 10.16
C ALA A 385 13.95 17.58 9.90
N SER A 386 14.54 17.02 10.95
CA SER A 386 15.63 16.04 10.85
C SER A 386 15.08 14.66 11.18
N GLY A 387 15.34 13.65 10.35
CA GLY A 387 14.92 12.27 10.59
C GLY A 387 13.43 12.02 10.31
N SER A 388 12.92 12.51 9.18
CA SER A 388 11.55 12.18 8.72
C SER A 388 11.47 10.71 8.31
N LEU A 389 10.42 10.03 8.77
CA LEU A 389 10.12 8.63 8.47
C LEU A 389 8.92 8.48 7.51
N GLN A 390 7.98 9.42 7.57
CA GLN A 390 6.78 9.43 6.73
C GLN A 390 6.42 10.87 6.44
N GLU A 391 6.11 11.18 5.18
CA GLU A 391 5.84 12.54 4.75
C GLU A 391 4.83 12.59 3.60
N ASP A 392 3.94 13.57 3.64
CA ASP A 392 2.92 13.82 2.63
C ASP A 392 2.78 15.32 2.39
N ILE A 393 2.61 15.70 1.12
CA ILE A 393 2.36 17.08 0.70
C ILE A 393 0.99 17.18 0.04
N PHE A 394 0.25 18.20 0.46
CA PHE A 394 -1.03 18.60 -0.10
C PHE A 394 -0.90 19.99 -0.73
N ASN A 395 -2.00 20.56 -1.20
CA ASN A 395 -1.95 21.86 -1.83
C ASN A 395 -1.48 22.94 -0.85
N ASP A 396 -1.99 22.95 0.38
CA ASP A 396 -1.83 24.04 1.33
C ASP A 396 -1.16 23.65 2.66
N TYR A 397 -0.76 22.38 2.84
CA TYR A 397 0.04 21.94 3.98
C TYR A 397 0.91 20.72 3.67
N VAL A 398 1.92 20.50 4.53
CA VAL A 398 2.73 19.27 4.58
C VAL A 398 2.50 18.59 5.92
N VAL A 399 2.43 17.26 5.92
CA VAL A 399 2.42 16.44 7.14
C VAL A 399 3.66 15.59 7.17
N TYR A 400 4.25 15.42 8.35
CA TYR A 400 5.40 14.55 8.51
C TYR A 400 5.47 13.91 9.89
N ARG A 401 6.03 12.70 9.95
CA ARG A 401 6.34 11.95 11.16
C ARG A 401 7.85 11.84 11.32
N THR A 402 8.36 12.15 12.51
CA THR A 402 9.79 12.07 12.83
C THR A 402 10.17 10.70 13.42
N ALA A 403 11.47 10.41 13.46
CA ALA A 403 12.02 9.24 14.13
C ALA A 403 11.77 9.21 15.65
N LYS A 404 11.35 10.33 16.25
CA LYS A 404 10.94 10.42 17.65
C LYS A 404 9.45 10.15 17.88
N ASN A 405 8.74 9.65 16.86
CA ASN A 405 7.29 9.44 16.88
C ASN A 405 6.46 10.71 17.06
N GLU A 406 7.01 11.85 16.63
CA GLU A 406 6.26 13.10 16.59
C GLU A 406 5.57 13.24 15.24
N ILE A 407 4.32 13.69 15.21
CA ILE A 407 3.59 14.04 13.98
C ILE A 407 3.36 15.55 13.97
N PHE A 408 3.75 16.18 12.87
CA PHE A 408 3.61 17.62 12.66
C PHE A 408 2.81 17.93 11.40
N VAL A 409 2.14 19.09 11.43
CA VAL A 409 1.52 19.72 10.26
C VAL A 409 2.14 21.09 10.05
N GLN A 410 2.74 21.29 8.87
CA GLN A 410 3.17 22.60 8.39
C GLN A 410 2.08 23.18 7.51
N GLN A 411 1.30 24.13 8.02
CA GLN A 411 0.25 24.82 7.27
C GLN A 411 0.80 25.94 6.37
N ASP A 412 -0.09 26.43 5.50
CA ASP A 412 0.05 27.62 4.66
C ASP A 412 1.33 27.65 3.83
N ILE A 413 1.67 26.48 3.26
CA ILE A 413 2.82 26.30 2.37
C ILE A 413 2.69 27.07 1.05
N ASN A 414 1.57 27.74 0.81
CA ASN A 414 1.36 28.63 -0.34
C ASN A 414 1.53 30.11 -0.01
N ASN A 415 1.81 30.48 1.24
CA ASN A 415 1.91 31.87 1.64
C ASN A 415 2.91 32.63 0.75
N LYS A 416 2.46 33.71 0.11
CA LYS A 416 3.27 34.49 -0.86
C LYS A 416 4.47 35.17 -0.23
N GLU A 417 4.46 35.38 1.08
CA GLU A 417 5.59 35.88 1.84
C GLU A 417 6.63 34.77 1.98
N LEU A 418 7.62 34.76 1.09
CA LEU A 418 8.64 33.72 0.98
C LEU A 418 9.68 33.72 2.12
N GLU A 419 9.57 34.63 3.09
CA GLU A 419 10.64 34.85 4.08
C GLU A 419 10.49 34.04 5.37
N ALA A 420 9.30 33.50 5.67
CA ALA A 420 9.11 32.62 6.83
C ALA A 420 7.96 31.63 6.60
N LEU A 421 8.16 30.40 7.08
CA LEU A 421 7.05 29.49 7.35
C LEU A 421 6.55 29.74 8.77
N GLU A 422 5.25 29.55 8.99
CA GLU A 422 4.70 29.51 10.34
C GLU A 422 5.29 28.32 11.13
N GLN A 423 5.19 28.38 12.45
CA GLN A 423 5.61 27.25 13.27
C GLN A 423 4.73 26.02 12.96
N PRO A 424 5.34 24.83 12.77
CA PRO A 424 4.57 23.62 12.54
C PRO A 424 3.76 23.27 13.79
N ILE A 425 2.53 22.79 13.57
CA ILE A 425 1.64 22.34 14.64
C ILE A 425 2.03 20.91 15.00
N LEU A 426 2.44 20.68 16.26
CA LEU A 426 2.62 19.34 16.81
C LEU A 426 1.25 18.72 17.10
N LEU A 427 0.95 17.59 16.48
CA LEU A 427 -0.30 16.85 16.70
C LEU A 427 -0.19 15.81 17.80
N THR A 428 0.97 15.18 17.91
CA THR A 428 1.33 14.23 18.97
C THR A 428 2.84 14.01 18.95
N ASP A 429 3.43 13.76 20.11
CA ASP A 429 4.80 13.32 20.33
C ASP A 429 4.91 11.82 20.68
N GLN A 430 3.77 11.10 20.64
CA GLN A 430 3.64 9.70 21.06
C GLN A 430 2.92 8.84 20.01
N ALA A 431 3.18 9.08 18.73
CA ALA A 431 2.52 8.35 17.64
C ALA A 431 2.77 6.84 17.71
N GLN A 432 1.69 6.06 17.68
CA GLN A 432 1.72 4.59 17.64
C GLN A 432 1.79 4.07 16.19
N GLY A 433 2.71 4.64 15.42
CA GLY A 433 3.00 4.27 14.04
C GLY A 433 2.67 5.31 12.99
N ASN A 434 2.40 4.84 11.78
CA ASN A 434 2.17 5.71 10.64
C ASN A 434 0.81 6.38 10.77
N TYR A 435 0.73 7.63 10.33
CA TYR A 435 -0.56 8.28 10.11
C TYR A 435 -1.12 7.86 8.75
N THR A 436 -2.40 8.12 8.53
CA THR A 436 -3.03 7.99 7.22
C THR A 436 -3.81 9.25 6.90
N THR A 437 -4.08 9.49 5.62
CA THR A 437 -4.81 10.67 5.16
C THR A 437 -6.04 10.25 4.38
N SER A 438 -7.12 11.02 4.46
CA SER A 438 -8.27 10.81 3.59
C SER A 438 -7.88 11.10 2.15
N LEU A 439 -8.72 10.69 1.20
CA LEU A 439 -8.55 11.12 -0.19
C LEU A 439 -8.47 12.66 -0.21
N TYR A 440 -7.42 13.20 -0.85
CA TYR A 440 -7.06 14.62 -0.91
C TYR A 440 -6.65 15.30 0.40
N GLY A 441 -6.53 14.55 1.50
CA GLY A 441 -5.92 15.04 2.74
C GLY A 441 -6.84 15.75 3.72
N LYS A 442 -8.13 15.99 3.40
CA LYS A 442 -9.09 16.68 4.30
C LYS A 442 -9.01 16.24 5.78
N TYR A 443 -8.81 14.95 6.04
CA TYR A 443 -8.50 14.43 7.36
C TYR A 443 -7.16 13.72 7.38
N LEU A 444 -6.41 13.95 8.45
CA LEU A 444 -5.26 13.15 8.85
C LEU A 444 -5.65 12.32 10.07
N THR A 445 -5.55 11.00 10.00
CA THR A 445 -5.90 10.08 11.08
C THR A 445 -4.66 9.38 11.64
N TYR A 446 -4.54 9.31 12.96
CA TYR A 446 -3.38 8.73 13.64
C TYR A 446 -3.76 8.12 14.99
N ALA A 447 -2.98 7.11 15.41
CA ALA A 447 -3.05 6.55 16.75
C ALA A 447 -1.93 7.14 17.62
N CYS A 448 -2.21 7.47 18.88
CA CYS A 448 -1.23 8.02 19.81
C CYS A 448 -1.41 7.43 21.22
N LEU A 449 -0.30 7.31 21.95
CA LEU A 449 -0.32 6.91 23.35
C LEU A 449 -0.71 8.12 24.20
N GLU A 450 -1.64 7.92 25.13
CA GLU A 450 -2.03 8.91 26.13
C GLU A 450 -1.96 8.31 27.54
N GLY A 451 -1.66 9.15 28.53
CA GLY A 451 -1.57 8.74 29.93
C GLY A 451 -0.13 8.41 30.38
N GLU A 452 0.02 8.17 31.69
CA GLU A 452 1.31 7.88 32.33
C GLU A 452 1.29 6.52 33.03
N GLY A 453 2.43 5.82 33.03
CA GLY A 453 2.59 4.53 33.71
C GLY A 453 1.60 3.46 33.23
N ASN A 454 0.88 2.84 34.16
CA ASN A 454 -0.03 1.72 33.87
C ASN A 454 -1.39 2.15 33.30
N GLU A 455 -1.70 3.45 33.27
CA GLU A 455 -2.95 4.01 32.72
C GLU A 455 -2.82 4.39 31.25
N GLN A 456 -1.72 4.00 30.60
CA GLN A 456 -1.51 4.29 29.19
C GLN A 456 -2.59 3.63 28.32
N LYS A 457 -3.22 4.43 27.46
CA LYS A 457 -4.21 4.01 26.47
C LYS A 457 -3.78 4.44 25.08
N VAL A 458 -4.29 3.78 24.04
CA VAL A 458 -4.02 4.19 22.66
C VAL A 458 -5.24 4.91 22.11
N ALA A 459 -5.18 6.23 22.01
CA ALA A 459 -6.25 7.02 21.41
C ALA A 459 -6.11 7.04 19.88
N ILE A 460 -7.22 7.10 19.16
CA ILE A 460 -7.26 7.43 17.72
C ILE A 460 -7.80 8.84 17.60
N LYS A 461 -7.05 9.69 16.90
CA LYS A 461 -7.40 11.07 16.62
C LYS A 461 -7.45 11.34 15.13
N ALA A 462 -8.18 12.38 14.78
CA ALA A 462 -8.19 12.94 13.45
C ALA A 462 -7.86 14.43 13.51
N TYR A 463 -7.17 14.94 12.49
CA TYR A 463 -6.90 16.35 12.34
C TYR A 463 -7.51 16.84 11.03
N ASN A 464 -8.18 17.98 11.10
CA ASN A 464 -8.72 18.70 9.95
C ASN A 464 -8.33 20.18 10.08
N LYS A 465 -7.89 20.80 8.97
CA LYS A 465 -7.44 22.20 8.99
C LYS A 465 -8.50 23.18 9.51
N ALA A 466 -9.77 22.96 9.17
CA ALA A 466 -10.87 23.86 9.53
C ALA A 466 -11.35 23.67 10.98
N THR A 467 -11.33 22.44 11.50
CA THR A 467 -11.90 22.12 12.84
C THR A 467 -10.86 21.79 13.89
N GLY A 468 -9.58 21.62 13.53
CA GLY A 468 -8.51 21.20 14.44
C GLY A 468 -8.51 19.68 14.70
N ILE A 469 -8.03 19.30 15.88
CA ILE A 469 -7.95 17.89 16.32
C ILE A 469 -9.33 17.45 16.85
N VAL A 470 -9.74 16.25 16.44
CA VAL A 470 -10.96 15.56 16.85
C VAL A 470 -10.57 14.24 17.48
N ASP A 471 -11.06 13.99 18.70
CA ASP A 471 -10.92 12.70 19.37
C ASP A 471 -11.93 11.72 18.76
N VAL A 472 -11.42 10.65 18.12
CA VAL A 472 -12.25 9.66 17.43
C VAL A 472 -12.55 8.48 18.35
N LEU A 473 -11.53 8.00 19.05
CA LEU A 473 -11.63 6.89 19.98
C LEU A 473 -10.65 7.08 21.13
N ASP A 474 -11.15 7.07 22.36
CA ASP A 474 -10.33 7.28 23.56
C ASP A 474 -9.36 6.13 23.84
N ASP A 475 -9.79 4.88 23.60
CA ASP A 475 -8.96 3.69 23.77
C ASP A 475 -9.25 2.63 22.70
N ALA A 476 -8.34 2.52 21.75
CA ALA A 476 -8.33 1.56 20.66
C ALA A 476 -8.05 0.13 21.13
N ASN A 477 -7.47 -0.05 22.32
CA ASN A 477 -7.24 -1.39 22.88
C ASN A 477 -8.53 -2.07 23.34
N THR A 478 -9.67 -1.38 23.29
CA THR A 478 -11.00 -1.98 23.50
C THR A 478 -11.46 -2.83 22.31
N TYR A 479 -10.69 -2.86 21.23
CA TYR A 479 -10.85 -3.72 20.06
C TYR A 479 -9.53 -4.42 19.75
N ASP A 480 -9.58 -5.48 18.94
CA ASP A 480 -8.36 -6.16 18.48
C ASP A 480 -7.86 -5.56 17.16
N LYS A 481 -8.78 -5.07 16.32
CA LYS A 481 -8.50 -4.30 15.11
C LYS A 481 -9.48 -3.15 14.98
N VAL A 482 -8.99 -1.97 14.59
CA VAL A 482 -9.80 -0.79 14.27
C VAL A 482 -9.45 -0.31 12.86
N LEU A 483 -10.48 -0.09 12.04
CA LEU A 483 -10.37 0.55 10.74
C LEU A 483 -11.03 1.93 10.78
N LEU A 484 -10.28 2.95 10.37
CA LEU A 484 -10.77 4.31 10.20
C LEU A 484 -10.11 4.92 8.97
N ASN A 485 -10.88 5.25 7.94
CA ASN A 485 -10.32 5.67 6.65
C ASN A 485 -9.31 4.61 6.15
N GLN A 486 -8.05 4.95 5.90
CA GLN A 486 -6.98 4.01 5.56
C GLN A 486 -6.17 3.56 6.79
N LEU A 487 -6.44 4.12 7.97
CA LEU A 487 -5.78 3.69 9.20
C LEU A 487 -6.29 2.30 9.58
N THR A 488 -5.36 1.36 9.70
CA THR A 488 -5.60 0.08 10.37
C THR A 488 -4.76 0.07 11.64
N TYR A 489 -5.44 0.09 12.78
CA TYR A 489 -4.80 -0.14 14.07
C TYR A 489 -5.05 -1.59 14.47
N ILE A 490 -3.98 -2.31 14.80
CA ILE A 490 -4.04 -3.63 15.40
C ILE A 490 -3.51 -3.49 16.82
N ARG A 491 -4.33 -3.92 17.78
CA ARG A 491 -3.98 -3.87 19.19
C ARG A 491 -2.72 -4.66 19.44
N LYS A 492 -1.80 -4.06 20.22
CA LYS A 492 -0.64 -4.77 20.76
C LYS A 492 -1.07 -5.43 22.07
N LEU A 493 -0.92 -6.74 22.15
CA LEU A 493 -1.16 -7.47 23.40
C LEU A 493 -0.14 -7.03 24.46
N LYS A 494 -0.59 -6.91 25.71
CA LYS A 494 0.32 -6.73 26.84
C LYS A 494 0.98 -8.08 27.18
N TYR A 495 2.11 -8.02 27.89
CA TYR A 495 2.87 -9.22 28.23
C TYR A 495 2.07 -10.17 29.13
N ASP A 496 1.38 -9.65 30.13
CA ASP A 496 0.51 -10.41 31.03
C ASP A 496 -0.62 -11.14 30.29
N GLU A 497 -1.07 -10.62 29.15
CA GLU A 497 -2.08 -11.26 28.30
C GLU A 497 -1.55 -12.48 27.52
N VAL A 498 -0.23 -12.64 27.42
CA VAL A 498 0.40 -13.78 26.73
C VAL A 498 1.11 -14.75 27.66
N VAL A 499 1.14 -14.47 28.97
CA VAL A 499 1.68 -15.40 29.97
C VAL A 499 0.89 -16.71 29.92
N GLY A 500 1.60 -17.83 29.75
CA GLY A 500 0.94 -19.12 29.55
C GLY A 500 1.83 -20.19 28.93
N ALA A 501 1.22 -21.35 28.69
CA ALA A 501 1.86 -22.51 28.07
C ALA A 501 1.28 -22.76 26.67
N TYR A 502 2.14 -23.14 25.74
CA TYR A 502 1.82 -23.30 24.33
C TYR A 502 2.49 -24.54 23.74
N ALA A 503 1.88 -25.11 22.71
CA ALA A 503 2.47 -26.18 21.91
C ALA A 503 2.38 -25.91 20.42
N CYS A 504 3.42 -26.29 19.69
CA CYS A 504 3.43 -26.38 18.24
C CYS A 504 3.52 -27.85 17.85
N ALA A 505 2.40 -28.44 17.41
CA ALA A 505 2.38 -29.86 17.04
C ALA A 505 3.26 -30.14 15.81
N ASP A 506 3.16 -29.29 14.79
CA ASP A 506 3.87 -29.43 13.52
C ASP A 506 5.39 -29.28 13.66
N TYR A 507 5.83 -28.62 14.73
CA TYR A 507 7.24 -28.40 15.03
C TYR A 507 7.70 -29.13 16.30
N ASN A 508 6.85 -29.97 16.87
CA ASN A 508 7.06 -30.73 18.11
C ASN A 508 7.75 -29.92 19.22
N CYS A 509 7.31 -28.68 19.45
CA CYS A 509 7.88 -27.82 20.48
C CYS A 509 6.84 -27.37 21.51
N LEU A 510 7.30 -27.11 22.73
CA LEU A 510 6.52 -26.54 23.82
C LEU A 510 7.15 -25.21 24.23
N VAL A 511 6.33 -24.20 24.47
CA VAL A 511 6.77 -22.87 24.89
C VAL A 511 6.03 -22.49 26.18
N LYS A 512 6.74 -21.97 27.17
CA LYS A 512 6.14 -21.39 28.38
C LYS A 512 6.65 -19.97 28.58
N MET A 513 5.72 -19.04 28.79
CA MET A 513 5.98 -17.65 29.15
C MET A 513 5.53 -17.44 30.59
N GLU A 514 6.45 -17.02 31.46
CA GLU A 514 6.20 -16.83 32.89
C GLU A 514 6.00 -15.34 33.19
N SER A 515 5.23 -15.03 34.23
CA SER A 515 4.92 -13.64 34.61
C SER A 515 6.13 -12.75 34.93
N ASP A 516 7.28 -13.35 35.24
CA ASP A 516 8.53 -12.66 35.55
C ASP A 516 9.37 -12.29 34.31
N GLY A 517 8.86 -12.56 33.10
CA GLY A 517 9.61 -12.33 31.87
C GLY A 517 10.47 -13.52 31.45
N THR A 518 10.38 -14.66 32.14
CA THR A 518 11.10 -15.89 31.76
C THR A 518 10.38 -16.61 30.63
N PHE A 519 11.15 -17.03 29.63
CA PHE A 519 10.71 -17.83 28.50
C PHE A 519 11.41 -19.18 28.54
N ARG A 520 10.63 -20.25 28.37
CA ARG A 520 11.13 -21.62 28.27
C ARG A 520 10.69 -22.21 26.95
N LEU A 521 11.64 -22.74 26.20
CA LEU A 521 11.38 -23.54 25.00
C LEU A 521 11.85 -24.96 25.28
N TYR A 522 10.99 -25.92 24.97
CA TYR A 522 11.32 -27.33 25.00
C TYR A 522 11.14 -27.91 23.61
N ARG A 523 12.18 -28.56 23.11
CA ARG A 523 12.20 -29.22 21.81
C ARG A 523 13.18 -30.37 21.83
N ASP A 524 12.77 -31.51 21.30
CA ASP A 524 13.63 -32.68 21.11
C ASP A 524 14.39 -33.07 22.41
N GLY A 525 13.70 -33.00 23.56
CA GLY A 525 14.26 -33.32 24.87
C GLY A 525 15.14 -32.24 25.51
N ILE A 526 15.45 -31.16 24.78
CA ILE A 526 16.30 -30.07 25.25
C ILE A 526 15.44 -28.92 25.76
N GLU A 527 15.67 -28.53 27.02
CA GLU A 527 15.16 -27.27 27.56
C GLU A 527 16.14 -26.14 27.27
N GLN A 528 15.59 -25.03 26.80
CA GLN A 528 16.31 -23.79 26.68
C GLN A 528 15.52 -22.69 27.41
N VAL A 529 16.23 -21.87 28.20
CA VAL A 529 15.64 -20.80 29.02
C VAL A 529 16.27 -19.46 28.67
N SER A 530 15.45 -18.41 28.63
CA SER A 530 15.89 -17.02 28.51
C SER A 530 15.07 -16.11 29.41
N CYS A 531 15.69 -15.07 29.94
CA CYS A 531 15.02 -14.04 30.73
C CYS A 531 15.03 -12.73 29.95
N MET A 532 13.86 -12.10 29.77
CA MET A 532 13.79 -10.75 29.21
C MET A 532 14.42 -9.73 30.17
N GLN A 533 15.30 -8.86 29.66
CA GLN A 533 16.09 -7.97 30.52
C GLN A 533 15.47 -6.59 30.82
N THR A 534 14.32 -6.19 30.29
CA THR A 534 13.67 -4.90 30.66
C THR A 534 12.23 -4.82 30.14
N TYR A 535 11.33 -4.20 30.90
CA TYR A 535 9.91 -4.01 30.55
C TYR A 535 9.50 -2.56 30.77
N GLU A 536 9.17 -1.85 29.69
CA GLU A 536 8.36 -0.62 29.70
C GLU A 536 7.44 -0.62 28.46
N GLY A 537 6.15 -0.92 28.65
CA GLY A 537 5.09 -0.63 27.67
C GLY A 537 4.79 -1.66 26.55
N TYR A 538 3.75 -1.33 25.78
CA TYR A 538 3.10 -2.12 24.70
C TYR A 538 4.08 -2.56 23.59
N SER A 539 4.64 -3.77 23.69
CA SER A 539 5.68 -4.27 22.79
C SER A 539 5.42 -5.70 22.30
N ARG A 540 5.83 -6.00 21.06
CA ARG A 540 5.88 -7.35 20.49
C ARG A 540 7.07 -8.09 21.09
N ALA A 541 6.83 -9.16 21.86
CA ALA A 541 7.92 -10.04 22.29
C ALA A 541 8.28 -10.99 21.14
N SER A 542 9.57 -11.12 20.83
CA SER A 542 10.06 -12.11 19.86
C SER A 542 11.14 -12.97 20.50
N LEU A 543 11.06 -14.27 20.28
CA LEU A 543 12.11 -15.21 20.66
C LEU A 543 13.04 -15.42 19.45
N MET A 544 14.33 -15.63 19.69
CA MET A 544 15.26 -16.12 18.68
C MET A 544 16.10 -17.21 19.32
N VAL A 545 16.12 -18.38 18.70
CA VAL A 545 16.97 -19.51 19.08
C VAL A 545 18.11 -19.54 18.07
N GLU A 546 19.35 -19.53 18.53
CA GLU A 546 20.52 -19.72 17.66
C GLU A 546 21.22 -21.03 18.05
N GLU A 547 21.97 -21.65 17.13
CA GLU A 547 22.88 -22.75 17.49
C GLU A 547 23.89 -22.23 18.52
N GLY A 548 23.62 -22.44 19.81
CA GLY A 548 24.44 -21.94 20.92
C GLY A 548 23.68 -21.23 22.05
N GLY A 549 22.38 -20.97 21.93
CA GLY A 549 21.56 -20.41 23.02
C GLY A 549 20.26 -19.72 22.58
N ILE A 550 19.48 -19.23 23.55
CA ILE A 550 18.33 -18.35 23.29
C ILE A 550 18.73 -16.90 23.52
N ILE A 551 18.37 -16.04 22.56
CA ILE A 551 18.35 -14.59 22.77
C ILE A 551 16.90 -14.09 22.68
N ALA A 552 16.37 -13.58 23.80
CA ALA A 552 15.08 -12.91 23.83
C ALA A 552 15.26 -11.44 23.43
N HIS A 553 14.52 -10.98 22.43
CA HIS A 553 14.52 -9.59 21.99
C HIS A 553 13.11 -8.99 22.01
N LEU A 554 12.98 -7.80 22.60
CA LEU A 554 11.86 -6.91 22.35
C LEU A 554 12.10 -6.21 21.02
N ASN A 555 11.11 -6.27 20.11
CA ASN A 555 11.17 -5.49 18.87
C ASN A 555 10.21 -4.29 18.98
N PRO A 556 10.71 -3.07 19.25
CA PRO A 556 9.87 -1.90 19.49
C PRO A 556 9.30 -1.26 18.21
N TYR A 557 9.59 -1.77 17.00
CA TYR A 557 9.25 -1.08 15.74
C TYR A 557 8.08 -1.70 14.95
N ASN A 558 7.29 -0.81 14.36
CA ASN A 558 6.27 -1.11 13.36
C ASN A 558 6.89 -1.66 12.08
N SER A 559 6.63 -2.93 11.77
CA SER A 559 6.70 -3.60 10.46
C SER A 559 7.99 -3.48 9.62
N TYR A 560 8.35 -4.57 8.95
CA TYR A 560 9.43 -4.75 7.95
C TYR A 560 10.83 -5.11 8.49
N GLU A 561 11.08 -6.43 8.45
CA GLU A 561 12.31 -7.12 8.03
C GLU A 561 13.69 -6.96 8.73
N ILE A 562 14.24 -8.17 8.97
CA ILE A 562 15.64 -8.61 8.88
C ILE A 562 16.64 -8.06 9.92
N THR A 563 16.88 -8.87 10.96
CA THR A 563 18.24 -8.97 11.51
C THR A 563 18.97 -10.04 10.70
N THR A 564 19.87 -9.60 9.82
CA THR A 564 20.93 -10.45 9.29
C THR A 564 21.85 -10.79 10.46
N VAL A 565 21.67 -11.97 11.04
CA VAL A 565 22.78 -12.66 11.70
C VAL A 565 23.08 -13.86 10.81
N MET A 566 24.19 -13.78 10.07
CA MET A 566 24.78 -14.95 9.44
C MET A 566 25.25 -15.90 10.54
N THR A 567 24.36 -16.76 11.00
CA THR A 567 24.74 -18.01 11.66
C THR A 567 23.64 -19.03 11.37
N VAL A 568 24.07 -20.20 10.92
CA VAL A 568 23.23 -21.38 10.72
C VAL A 568 22.50 -21.65 12.04
N GLY A 569 21.17 -21.53 12.08
CA GLY A 569 20.39 -21.71 13.31
C GLY A 569 18.89 -21.45 13.14
N THR A 570 18.08 -22.27 13.81
CA THR A 570 16.62 -22.19 13.80
C THR A 570 16.09 -20.99 14.57
N LYS A 571 15.68 -19.92 13.89
CA LYS A 571 14.90 -18.84 14.53
C LYS A 571 13.52 -19.37 14.95
N ILE A 572 12.98 -18.94 16.10
CA ILE A 572 11.59 -19.22 16.53
C ILE A 572 10.94 -17.88 16.89
N THR A 573 10.32 -17.20 15.92
CA THR A 573 9.67 -15.91 16.22
C THR A 573 8.26 -16.12 16.74
N LEU A 574 7.98 -15.66 17.96
CA LEU A 574 6.65 -15.52 18.54
C LEU A 574 6.07 -14.17 18.09
N SER A 575 5.05 -14.17 17.24
CA SER A 575 4.36 -12.93 16.82
C SER A 575 3.19 -12.63 17.77
N MET A 576 3.10 -11.39 18.22
CA MET A 576 1.98 -10.88 19.04
C MET A 576 1.03 -10.01 18.19
N ASN A 577 0.73 -10.47 16.98
CA ASN A 577 -0.19 -9.85 16.03
C ASN A 577 -1.63 -10.39 16.16
N GLY A 578 -1.96 -11.03 17.29
CA GLY A 578 -3.24 -11.72 17.49
C GLY A 578 -3.23 -13.21 17.10
N SER A 579 -2.13 -13.73 16.56
CA SER A 579 -1.88 -15.16 16.33
C SER A 579 -0.55 -15.56 16.98
N CYS A 580 -0.56 -16.51 17.93
CA CYS A 580 0.68 -17.07 18.44
C CYS A 580 1.29 -17.98 17.36
N GLU A 581 2.43 -17.61 16.79
CA GLU A 581 3.08 -18.40 15.74
C GLU A 581 4.56 -18.65 16.05
N VAL A 582 5.17 -19.61 15.38
CA VAL A 582 6.60 -19.96 15.40
C VAL A 582 7.12 -19.84 13.97
N ASN A 583 7.92 -18.82 13.69
CA ASN A 583 8.61 -18.73 12.40
C ASN A 583 9.98 -19.41 12.47
N VAL A 584 10.18 -20.45 11.65
CA VAL A 584 11.38 -21.27 11.48
C VAL A 584 12.11 -20.86 10.22
N ASP A 585 13.40 -20.54 10.37
CA ASP A 585 14.34 -20.22 9.28
C ASP A 585 13.90 -19.06 8.36
N GLY A 586 13.05 -18.16 8.87
CA GLY A 586 12.56 -16.99 8.13
C GLY A 586 11.57 -17.30 7.02
N SER A 587 11.21 -18.57 6.81
CA SER A 587 10.45 -19.02 5.62
C SER A 587 9.18 -19.81 5.95
N THR A 588 9.13 -20.48 7.10
CA THR A 588 7.98 -21.33 7.48
C THR A 588 7.39 -20.87 8.80
N THR A 589 6.08 -20.66 8.84
CA THR A 589 5.37 -20.20 10.04
C THR A 589 4.41 -21.30 10.51
N TYR A 590 4.51 -21.67 11.79
CA TYR A 590 3.65 -22.67 12.43
C TYR A 590 2.79 -22.01 13.51
N THR A 591 1.61 -22.54 13.79
CA THR A 591 0.73 -22.00 14.83
C THR A 591 1.04 -22.60 16.20
N LEU A 592 1.15 -21.74 17.22
CA LEU A 592 1.17 -22.14 18.63
C LEU A 592 -0.24 -22.18 19.18
N THR A 593 -0.60 -23.35 19.71
CA THR A 593 -1.87 -23.56 20.38
C THR A 593 -1.67 -23.40 21.89
N PRO A 594 -2.45 -22.55 22.57
CA PRO A 594 -2.43 -22.47 24.03
C PRO A 594 -2.86 -23.80 24.65
N ILE A 595 -2.16 -24.23 25.68
CA ILE A 595 -2.43 -25.47 26.41
C ILE A 595 -2.46 -25.19 27.91
N THR A 596 -3.14 -26.05 28.66
CA THR A 596 -3.08 -25.98 30.12
C THR A 596 -1.70 -26.40 30.63
N GLU A 597 -1.34 -25.94 31.82
CA GLU A 597 -0.08 -26.35 32.47
C GLU A 597 0.00 -27.86 32.67
N GLU A 598 -1.13 -28.52 32.94
CA GLU A 598 -1.20 -29.98 33.02
C GLU A 598 -0.80 -30.65 31.69
N VAL A 599 -1.38 -30.20 30.57
CA VAL A 599 -1.07 -30.73 29.24
C VAL A 599 0.37 -30.43 28.85
N PHE A 600 0.88 -29.25 29.22
CA PHE A 600 2.28 -28.89 29.04
C PHE A 600 3.20 -29.87 29.74
N ASN A 601 2.98 -30.12 31.03
CA ASN A 601 3.79 -31.04 31.84
C ASN A 601 3.71 -32.48 31.33
N GLN A 602 2.53 -32.94 30.91
CA GLN A 602 2.36 -34.28 30.30
C GLN A 602 3.18 -34.42 29.01
N ARG A 603 3.12 -33.44 28.10
CA ARG A 603 3.87 -33.46 26.85
C ARG A 603 5.38 -33.32 27.08
N LEU A 604 5.78 -32.50 28.04
CA LEU A 604 7.18 -32.36 28.45
C LEU A 604 7.75 -33.70 28.92
N GLU A 605 7.00 -34.43 29.76
CA GLU A 605 7.40 -35.75 30.26
C GLU A 605 7.49 -36.79 29.13
N GLN A 606 6.59 -36.72 28.15
CA GLN A 606 6.66 -37.56 26.96
C GLN A 606 7.91 -37.29 26.13
N GLN A 607 8.25 -36.02 25.89
CA GLN A 607 9.47 -35.67 25.14
C GLN A 607 10.74 -36.09 25.89
N LYS A 608 10.78 -35.95 27.23
CA LYS A 608 11.92 -36.43 28.04
C LYS A 608 12.11 -37.94 27.92
N LYS A 609 11.04 -38.72 27.97
CA LYS A 609 11.11 -40.18 27.78
C LYS A 609 11.62 -40.58 26.41
N VAL A 610 11.16 -39.91 25.36
CA VAL A 610 11.65 -40.16 23.99
C VAL A 610 13.15 -39.85 23.85
N GLU A 611 13.64 -38.82 24.53
CA GLU A 611 15.07 -38.51 24.56
C GLU A 611 15.88 -39.51 25.39
N GLU A 612 15.35 -39.97 26.53
CA GLU A 612 15.98 -41.03 27.33
C GLU A 612 16.05 -42.38 26.59
N GLU A 613 15.10 -42.65 25.69
CA GLU A 613 15.07 -43.84 24.84
C GLU A 613 16.04 -43.76 23.64
N ARG A 614 16.47 -42.55 23.25
CA ARG A 614 17.37 -42.29 22.12
C ARG A 614 18.84 -42.36 22.53
#